data_AF-A0A163ILK0-F1
#
_entry.id   AF-A0A163ILK0-F1
#
_cell.length_a   1.000
_cell.length_b   1.000
_cell.length_c   1.000
_cell.angle_alpha   90.00
_cell.angle_beta   90.00
_cell.angle_gamma   90.00
#
_symmetry.space_group_name_H-M   'P 1'
#
loop_
_entity.id
_entity.type
_entity.pdbx_description
1 polymer ?
#
loop_
_entity_poly.entity_id
_entity_poly.type
_entity_poly.pdbx_seq_one_letter_code
_entity_poly.pdbx_strand_id
1 'polypeptide(L)'
;MKSSTTIITAYFDIGRGDWTANKGFREKLARSVDVYFSYFERLAVLENEMIIFTSPDLKPRVEAIRNGKPTTVIAIDIKKKFRHIRSRIEKIQKDESFTNRLEPRQLKNPEYWSPEYVLVCNLKAYFVNKAINMGLVKTPLVAWIDFGYCRKPNVTRGLKIWDFPFDENKMHLFTIKKGLTVTSQQQAFDFMIGNHVYIIGGAIVGSQYKWKEFYKLVLESQKITLNNNIVDDDQGIFVMCYYKRSGLFNLNYLGRGKWFDLFRCFRSNTLGAKMQALRIFLSRK
;
A
#
# COMPACT_ATOMS: atom_id res chain seq x y z
N MET A 1 16.93 6.13 20.95
CA MET A 1 16.69 7.13 19.87
C MET A 1 15.20 7.15 19.56
N LYS A 2 14.59 8.32 19.46
CA LYS A 2 13.20 8.46 19.00
C LYS A 2 13.21 8.48 17.46
N SER A 3 12.37 7.69 16.82
CA SER A 3 12.31 7.65 15.35
C SER A 3 11.83 8.98 14.77
N SER A 4 12.31 9.34 13.58
CA SER A 4 11.79 10.45 12.78
C SER A 4 10.59 10.05 11.91
N THR A 5 10.10 8.80 12.01
CA THR A 5 9.04 8.24 11.16
C THR A 5 7.93 7.57 11.98
N THR A 6 6.70 8.06 11.80
CA THR A 6 5.47 7.39 12.26
C THR A 6 5.00 6.41 11.19
N ILE A 7 4.71 5.17 11.59
CA ILE A 7 4.17 4.13 10.70
C ILE A 7 2.65 4.12 10.81
N ILE A 8 1.97 4.18 9.67
CA ILE A 8 0.53 4.06 9.57
C ILE A 8 0.22 2.78 8.79
N THR A 9 -0.73 2.01 9.30
CA THR A 9 -1.18 0.79 8.66
C THR A 9 -2.66 0.58 8.88
N ALA A 10 -3.27 -0.32 8.12
CA ALA A 10 -4.64 -0.72 8.35
C ALA A 10 -4.90 -2.18 7.99
N TYR A 11 -5.86 -2.77 8.69
CA TYR A 11 -6.38 -4.08 8.36
C TYR A 11 -7.88 -4.16 8.60
N PHE A 12 -8.59 -4.68 7.60
CA PHE A 12 -10.02 -4.95 7.66
C PHE A 12 -10.23 -6.34 7.07
N ASP A 13 -11.00 -7.18 7.76
CA ASP A 13 -11.39 -8.45 7.18
C ASP A 13 -12.41 -8.23 6.06
N ILE A 14 -12.00 -8.60 4.84
CA ILE A 14 -12.82 -8.55 3.64
C ILE A 14 -13.23 -9.95 3.17
N GLY A 15 -13.05 -10.97 4.01
CA GLY A 15 -13.39 -12.36 3.69
C GLY A 15 -12.32 -13.08 2.87
N ARG A 16 -11.05 -12.61 2.90
CA ARG A 16 -9.96 -13.26 2.14
C ARG A 16 -9.68 -14.69 2.59
N GLY A 17 -10.05 -15.06 3.81
CA GLY A 17 -9.93 -16.44 4.28
C GLY A 17 -10.72 -17.42 3.42
N ASP A 18 -11.83 -16.96 2.82
CA ASP A 18 -12.73 -17.76 2.00
C ASP A 18 -12.35 -17.82 0.52
N TRP A 19 -11.25 -17.20 0.11
CA TRP A 19 -10.81 -17.21 -1.30
C TRP A 19 -10.00 -18.46 -1.62
N THR A 20 -10.56 -19.63 -1.32
CA THR A 20 -9.91 -20.94 -1.39
C THR A 20 -10.11 -21.63 -2.74
N ALA A 21 -9.22 -22.56 -3.08
CA ALA A 21 -9.26 -23.27 -4.36
C ALA A 21 -10.54 -24.08 -4.56
N ASN A 22 -11.08 -24.72 -3.51
CA ASN A 22 -12.35 -25.43 -3.54
C ASN A 22 -13.57 -24.50 -3.76
N LYS A 23 -13.42 -23.19 -3.62
CA LYS A 23 -14.43 -22.17 -3.93
C LYS A 23 -14.19 -21.50 -5.30
N GLY A 24 -13.31 -22.06 -6.13
CA GLY A 24 -13.01 -21.57 -7.49
C GLY A 24 -11.95 -20.47 -7.58
N PHE A 25 -11.32 -20.10 -6.46
CA PHE A 25 -10.28 -19.08 -6.43
C PHE A 25 -8.88 -19.64 -6.69
N ARG A 26 -7.92 -18.78 -7.03
CA ARG A 26 -6.51 -19.19 -7.08
C ARG A 26 -6.00 -19.47 -5.66
N GLU A 27 -5.29 -20.58 -5.49
CA GLU A 27 -4.76 -21.06 -4.20
C GLU A 27 -4.02 -19.96 -3.39
N LYS A 28 -3.26 -19.10 -4.07
CA LYS A 28 -2.47 -18.02 -3.43
C LYS A 28 -3.29 -16.82 -2.94
N LEU A 29 -4.61 -16.78 -3.16
CA LEU A 29 -5.47 -15.66 -2.79
C LEU A 29 -5.98 -15.77 -1.36
N ALA A 30 -6.25 -16.98 -0.89
CA ALA A 30 -6.68 -17.26 0.47
C ALA A 30 -5.69 -16.71 1.50
N ARG A 31 -6.16 -15.83 2.37
CA ARG A 31 -5.41 -15.30 3.51
C ARG A 31 -6.38 -15.03 4.65
N SER A 32 -6.34 -15.88 5.68
CA SER A 32 -7.18 -15.71 6.87
C SER A 32 -6.75 -14.49 7.69
N VAL A 33 -7.61 -14.10 8.61
CA VAL A 33 -7.32 -13.11 9.66
C VAL A 33 -6.03 -13.48 10.39
N ASP A 34 -5.88 -14.72 10.85
CA ASP A 34 -4.68 -15.17 11.58
C ASP A 34 -3.40 -15.05 10.76
N VAL A 35 -3.45 -15.34 9.45
CA VAL A 35 -2.29 -15.16 8.57
C VAL A 35 -1.88 -13.69 8.54
N TYR A 36 -2.82 -12.76 8.39
CA TYR A 36 -2.51 -11.33 8.40
C TYR A 36 -1.97 -10.86 9.75
N PHE A 37 -2.54 -11.33 10.85
CA PHE A 37 -2.05 -11.02 12.19
C PHE A 37 -0.64 -11.58 12.43
N SER A 38 -0.32 -12.79 11.96
CA SER A 38 1.06 -13.33 12.03
C SER A 38 2.08 -12.49 11.25
N TYR A 39 1.64 -11.83 10.17
CA TYR A 39 2.49 -10.91 9.41
C TYR A 39 2.64 -9.58 10.15
N PHE A 40 1.56 -9.09 10.76
CA PHE A 40 1.57 -7.88 11.54
C PHE A 40 2.40 -8.02 12.81
N GLU A 41 2.36 -9.13 13.54
CA GLU A 41 3.23 -9.38 14.70
C GLU A 41 4.71 -9.14 14.38
N ARG A 42 5.14 -9.51 13.17
CA ARG A 42 6.51 -9.28 12.68
C ARG A 42 6.79 -7.84 12.30
N LEU A 43 5.79 -7.06 11.90
CA LEU A 43 5.91 -5.61 11.72
C LEU A 43 5.89 -4.88 13.08
N ALA A 44 5.02 -5.33 13.99
CA ALA A 44 4.77 -4.79 15.32
C ALA A 44 5.97 -4.92 16.26
N VAL A 45 7.00 -5.71 15.89
CA VAL A 45 8.30 -5.72 16.57
C VAL A 45 8.93 -4.34 16.62
N LEU A 46 8.73 -3.51 15.56
CA LEU A 46 9.28 -2.17 15.48
C LEU A 46 8.75 -1.28 16.60
N GLU A 47 9.61 -0.54 17.30
CA GLU A 47 9.28 0.40 18.37
C GLU A 47 8.86 1.78 17.84
N ASN A 48 8.82 1.95 16.51
CA ASN A 48 8.23 3.13 15.88
C ASN A 48 6.83 3.43 16.44
N GLU A 49 6.50 4.72 16.51
CA GLU A 49 5.12 5.15 16.72
C GLU A 49 4.23 4.59 15.61
N MET A 50 3.12 3.96 15.98
CA MET A 50 2.18 3.35 15.05
C MET A 50 0.77 3.92 15.19
N ILE A 51 0.14 4.23 14.06
CA ILE A 51 -1.30 4.54 14.00
C ILE A 51 -1.96 3.47 13.14
N ILE A 52 -2.91 2.75 13.72
CA ILE A 52 -3.46 1.54 13.11
C ILE A 52 -4.97 1.70 12.95
N PHE A 53 -5.45 1.58 11.71
CA PHE A 53 -6.88 1.59 11.42
C PHE A 53 -7.41 0.16 11.26
N THR A 54 -8.52 -0.15 11.90
CA THR A 54 -9.14 -1.48 11.79
C THR A 54 -10.64 -1.44 12.07
N SER A 55 -11.32 -2.59 12.00
CA SER A 55 -12.74 -2.70 12.38
C SER A 55 -12.89 -2.86 13.90
N PRO A 56 -14.06 -2.49 14.48
CA PRO A 56 -14.26 -2.56 15.93
C PRO A 56 -13.97 -3.92 16.56
N ASP A 57 -14.31 -5.01 15.87
CA ASP A 57 -14.11 -6.40 16.30
C ASP A 57 -12.63 -6.82 16.36
N LEU A 58 -11.77 -6.25 15.50
CA LEU A 58 -10.35 -6.57 15.42
C LEU A 58 -9.48 -5.67 16.31
N LYS A 59 -10.02 -4.53 16.76
CA LYS A 59 -9.29 -3.54 17.56
C LYS A 59 -8.62 -4.14 18.80
N PRO A 60 -9.30 -4.94 19.66
CA PRO A 60 -8.67 -5.50 20.86
C PRO A 60 -7.44 -6.36 20.55
N ARG A 61 -7.47 -7.14 19.47
CA ARG A 61 -6.35 -7.99 19.05
C ARG A 61 -5.15 -7.16 18.59
N VAL A 62 -5.39 -6.07 17.86
CA VAL A 62 -4.34 -5.13 17.46
C VAL A 62 -3.70 -4.46 18.67
N GLU A 63 -4.52 -4.01 19.63
CA GLU A 63 -4.04 -3.38 20.87
C GLU A 63 -3.20 -4.35 21.71
N ALA A 64 -3.64 -5.61 21.82
CA ALA A 64 -2.90 -6.65 22.55
C ALA A 64 -1.49 -6.89 21.97
N ILE A 65 -1.35 -6.98 20.64
CA ILE A 65 -0.05 -7.20 19.96
C ILE A 65 0.91 -6.02 20.17
N ARG A 66 0.37 -4.81 20.32
CA ARG A 66 1.15 -3.58 20.46
C ARG A 66 1.20 -3.05 21.89
N ASN A 67 0.75 -3.84 22.85
CA ASN A 67 0.74 -3.45 24.26
C ASN A 67 2.14 -3.01 24.72
N GLY A 68 2.20 -1.90 25.46
CA GLY A 68 3.46 -1.30 25.91
C GLY A 68 4.29 -0.55 24.86
N LYS A 69 3.83 -0.44 23.60
CA LYS A 69 4.51 0.32 22.53
C LYS A 69 3.69 1.54 22.09
N PRO A 70 4.32 2.64 21.63
CA PRO A 70 3.62 3.86 21.22
C PRO A 70 2.67 3.57 20.04
N THR A 71 1.38 3.47 20.34
CA THR A 71 0.37 3.01 19.38
C THR A 71 -0.97 3.67 19.61
N THR A 72 -1.59 4.14 18.54
CA THR A 72 -3.00 4.57 18.54
C THR A 72 -3.79 3.66 17.60
N VAL A 73 -4.84 3.00 18.11
CA VAL A 73 -5.71 2.13 17.29
C VAL A 73 -7.08 2.78 17.10
N ILE A 74 -7.46 2.98 15.84
CA ILE A 74 -8.69 3.66 15.43
C ILE A 74 -9.61 2.65 14.76
N ALA A 75 -10.77 2.41 15.38
CA ALA A 75 -11.83 1.60 14.79
C ALA A 75 -12.65 2.43 13.79
N ILE A 76 -12.95 1.86 12.62
CA ILE A 76 -13.79 2.47 11.59
C ILE A 76 -14.53 1.40 10.79
N ASP A 77 -15.81 1.63 10.52
CA ASP A 77 -16.56 0.81 9.57
C ASP A 77 -16.40 1.37 8.14
N ILE A 78 -15.46 0.79 7.39
CA ILE A 78 -15.18 1.22 6.01
C ILE A 78 -16.31 0.85 5.04
N LYS A 79 -17.06 -0.23 5.29
CA LYS A 79 -18.14 -0.68 4.41
C LYS A 79 -19.30 0.31 4.48
N LYS A 80 -19.66 0.74 5.69
CA LYS A 80 -20.68 1.77 5.91
C LYS A 80 -20.22 3.14 5.39
N LYS A 81 -19.00 3.57 5.75
CA LYS A 81 -18.51 4.92 5.40
C LYS A 81 -18.33 5.10 3.90
N PHE A 82 -17.83 4.10 3.19
CA PHE A 82 -17.50 4.19 1.77
C PHE A 82 -18.46 3.41 0.87
N ARG A 83 -19.70 3.17 1.34
CA ARG A 83 -20.72 2.38 0.62
C ARG A 83 -20.93 2.82 -0.83
N HIS A 84 -20.90 4.12 -1.10
CA HIS A 84 -21.12 4.68 -2.44
C HIS A 84 -19.94 4.41 -3.38
N ILE A 85 -18.71 4.57 -2.88
CA ILE A 85 -17.50 4.24 -3.65
C ILE A 85 -17.45 2.73 -3.90
N ARG A 86 -17.72 1.91 -2.88
CA ARG A 86 -17.81 0.45 -3.00
C ARG A 86 -18.81 0.05 -4.09
N SER A 87 -20.01 0.63 -4.07
CA SER A 87 -21.04 0.35 -5.06
C SER A 87 -20.62 0.79 -6.47
N ARG A 88 -19.92 1.93 -6.63
CA ARG A 88 -19.39 2.33 -7.93
C ARG A 88 -18.34 1.33 -8.45
N ILE A 89 -17.42 0.89 -7.60
CA ILE A 89 -16.43 -0.14 -7.96
C ILE A 89 -17.14 -1.43 -8.41
N GLU A 90 -18.09 -1.90 -7.61
CA GLU A 90 -18.85 -3.12 -7.90
C GLU A 90 -19.59 -3.04 -9.25
N LYS A 91 -20.20 -1.88 -9.56
CA LYS A 91 -20.85 -1.65 -10.85
C LYS A 91 -19.87 -1.78 -12.01
N ILE A 92 -18.67 -1.21 -11.89
CA ILE A 92 -17.65 -1.30 -12.94
C ILE A 92 -17.14 -2.74 -13.10
N GLN A 93 -16.89 -3.45 -12.00
CA GLN A 93 -16.43 -4.85 -12.04
C GLN A 93 -17.45 -5.82 -12.66
N LYS A 94 -18.74 -5.43 -12.71
CA LYS A 94 -19.83 -6.19 -13.34
C LYS A 94 -20.18 -5.68 -14.76
N ASP A 95 -19.53 -4.62 -15.23
CA ASP A 95 -19.83 -3.99 -16.51
C ASP A 95 -19.04 -4.67 -17.62
N GLU A 96 -19.76 -5.26 -18.59
CA GLU A 96 -19.16 -5.97 -19.72
C GLU A 96 -18.25 -5.06 -20.57
N SER A 97 -18.55 -3.76 -20.67
CA SER A 97 -17.68 -2.82 -21.39
C SER A 97 -16.31 -2.66 -20.75
N PHE A 98 -16.21 -2.89 -19.43
CA PHE A 98 -14.94 -2.94 -18.71
C PHE A 98 -14.34 -4.34 -18.75
N THR A 99 -15.09 -5.38 -18.40
CA THR A 99 -14.54 -6.74 -18.29
C THR A 99 -14.06 -7.30 -19.61
N ASN A 100 -14.69 -6.93 -20.73
CA ASN A 100 -14.27 -7.37 -22.07
C ASN A 100 -12.96 -6.72 -22.54
N ARG A 101 -12.49 -5.66 -21.87
CA ARG A 101 -11.18 -5.05 -22.11
C ARG A 101 -10.05 -5.78 -21.40
N LEU A 102 -10.38 -6.64 -20.43
CA LEU A 102 -9.41 -7.38 -19.62
C LEU A 102 -9.08 -8.72 -20.29
N GLU A 103 -7.83 -9.15 -20.16
CA GLU A 103 -7.47 -10.52 -20.56
C GLU A 103 -8.22 -11.54 -19.69
N PRO A 104 -8.73 -12.66 -20.24
CA PRO A 104 -9.49 -13.64 -19.47
C PRO A 104 -8.78 -14.16 -18.22
N ARG A 105 -7.44 -14.25 -18.27
CA ARG A 105 -6.62 -14.65 -17.11
C ARG A 105 -6.66 -13.62 -15.98
N GLN A 106 -6.87 -12.34 -16.27
CA GLN A 106 -6.89 -11.27 -15.28
C GLN A 106 -8.19 -11.26 -14.48
N LEU A 107 -9.31 -11.70 -15.06
CA LEU A 107 -10.61 -11.80 -14.38
C LEU A 107 -10.57 -12.66 -13.10
N LYS A 108 -9.49 -13.44 -12.88
CA LYS A 108 -9.26 -14.19 -11.64
C LYS A 108 -8.57 -13.37 -10.54
N ASN A 109 -8.12 -12.15 -10.81
CA ASN A 109 -7.45 -11.28 -9.85
C ASN A 109 -8.46 -10.43 -9.06
N PRO A 110 -8.27 -10.27 -7.74
CA PRO A 110 -9.25 -9.62 -6.88
C PRO A 110 -9.51 -8.14 -7.23
N GLU A 111 -8.56 -7.45 -7.88
CA GLU A 111 -8.79 -6.08 -8.36
C GLU A 111 -9.95 -5.96 -9.37
N TYR A 112 -10.35 -7.05 -10.04
CA TYR A 112 -11.39 -7.02 -11.06
C TYR A 112 -12.70 -7.69 -10.68
N TRP A 113 -12.81 -8.29 -9.49
CA TRP A 113 -14.06 -8.93 -9.04
C TRP A 113 -14.41 -8.70 -7.56
N SER A 114 -13.49 -8.22 -6.73
CA SER A 114 -13.77 -7.91 -5.32
C SER A 114 -13.81 -6.40 -5.10
N PRO A 115 -15.00 -5.81 -4.86
CA PRO A 115 -15.09 -4.38 -4.60
C PRO A 115 -14.47 -4.02 -3.25
N GLU A 116 -14.50 -4.92 -2.27
CA GLU A 116 -13.84 -4.74 -0.97
C GLU A 116 -12.31 -4.70 -1.11
N TYR A 117 -11.72 -5.53 -1.97
CA TYR A 117 -10.28 -5.55 -2.21
C TYR A 117 -9.80 -4.21 -2.80
N VAL A 118 -10.44 -3.79 -3.89
CA VAL A 118 -10.13 -2.51 -4.54
C VAL A 118 -10.31 -1.36 -3.57
N LEU A 119 -11.42 -1.35 -2.81
CA LEU A 119 -11.69 -0.31 -1.83
C LEU A 119 -10.58 -0.23 -0.77
N VAL A 120 -10.23 -1.34 -0.11
CA VAL A 120 -9.25 -1.31 0.97
C VAL A 120 -7.85 -0.93 0.48
N CYS A 121 -7.44 -1.42 -0.70
CA CYS A 121 -6.17 -1.03 -1.31
C CYS A 121 -6.13 0.48 -1.61
N ASN A 122 -7.24 1.06 -2.04
CA ASN A 122 -7.34 2.47 -2.41
C ASN A 122 -7.50 3.46 -1.25
N LEU A 123 -7.70 2.99 0.00
CA LEU A 123 -7.88 3.84 1.18
C LEU A 123 -6.58 4.23 1.91
N LYS A 124 -5.41 3.79 1.42
CA LYS A 124 -4.11 4.02 2.08
C LYS A 124 -3.82 5.49 2.36
N ALA A 125 -3.90 6.33 1.32
CA ALA A 125 -3.68 7.77 1.45
C ALA A 125 -4.76 8.44 2.32
N TYR A 126 -5.99 7.92 2.33
CA TYR A 126 -7.05 8.40 3.22
C TYR A 126 -6.70 8.18 4.69
N PHE A 127 -6.23 6.97 5.06
CA PHE A 127 -5.87 6.67 6.45
C PHE A 127 -4.70 7.53 6.93
N VAL A 128 -3.67 7.69 6.10
CA VAL A 128 -2.54 8.56 6.42
C VAL A 128 -2.98 10.01 6.61
N ASN A 129 -3.73 10.55 5.66
CA ASN A 129 -4.21 11.93 5.75
C ASN A 129 -5.18 12.13 6.93
N LYS A 130 -6.01 11.13 7.26
CA LYS A 130 -6.88 11.16 8.44
C LYS A 130 -6.08 11.26 9.73
N ALA A 131 -5.04 10.44 9.89
CA ALA A 131 -4.18 10.48 11.08
C ALA A 131 -3.47 11.84 11.23
N ILE A 132 -2.95 12.40 10.12
CA ILE A 132 -2.33 13.73 10.09
C ILE A 132 -3.35 14.81 10.51
N ASN A 133 -4.55 14.80 9.95
CA ASN A 133 -5.57 15.81 10.25
C ASN A 133 -6.15 15.69 11.67
N MET A 134 -6.07 14.50 12.28
CA MET A 134 -6.39 14.30 13.70
C MET A 134 -5.25 14.77 14.63
N GLY A 135 -4.14 15.27 14.10
CA GLY A 135 -3.00 15.74 14.88
C GLY A 135 -2.23 14.62 15.57
N LEU A 136 -2.41 13.36 15.15
CA LEU A 136 -1.77 12.20 15.79
C LEU A 136 -0.31 12.04 15.39
N VAL A 137 0.07 12.48 14.19
CA VAL A 137 1.45 12.36 13.71
C VAL A 137 2.30 13.48 14.30
N LYS A 138 3.35 13.11 15.04
CA LYS A 138 4.31 14.06 15.65
C LYS A 138 5.70 14.06 15.00
N THR A 139 5.92 13.18 14.03
CA THR A 139 7.21 13.03 13.35
C THR A 139 7.25 13.77 12.01
N PRO A 140 8.45 14.13 11.50
CA PRO A 140 8.59 14.74 10.18
C PRO A 140 8.08 13.84 9.05
N LEU A 141 8.48 12.56 9.09
CA LEU A 141 8.12 11.56 8.09
C LEU A 141 6.95 10.69 8.55
N VAL A 142 6.15 10.26 7.57
CA VAL A 142 5.05 9.32 7.74
C VAL A 142 5.18 8.23 6.69
N ALA A 143 5.11 6.98 7.14
CA ALA A 143 5.14 5.83 6.26
C ALA A 143 3.82 5.08 6.29
N TRP A 144 3.23 4.83 5.13
CA TRP A 144 2.30 3.72 4.99
C TRP A 144 3.10 2.42 4.86
N ILE A 145 2.78 1.41 5.66
CA ILE A 145 3.29 0.05 5.49
C ILE A 145 2.11 -0.91 5.62
N ASP A 146 1.89 -1.78 4.62
CA ASP A 146 0.80 -2.75 4.67
C ASP A 146 0.86 -3.61 5.94
N PHE A 147 -0.29 -3.85 6.57
CA PHE A 147 -0.38 -4.65 7.80
C PHE A 147 0.20 -6.06 7.59
N GLY A 148 0.04 -6.60 6.37
CA GLY A 148 0.59 -7.88 5.93
C GLY A 148 1.97 -7.81 5.25
N TYR A 149 2.74 -6.73 5.40
CA TYR A 149 4.01 -6.54 4.68
C TYR A 149 5.07 -7.58 5.11
N CYS A 150 5.19 -7.86 6.41
CA CYS A 150 6.22 -8.74 6.97
C CYS A 150 5.87 -10.24 6.85
N ARG A 151 5.87 -10.77 5.61
CA ARG A 151 5.46 -12.17 5.33
C ARG A 151 6.44 -13.25 5.78
N LYS A 152 7.67 -12.91 6.15
CA LYS A 152 8.69 -13.83 6.68
C LYS A 152 9.33 -13.23 7.94
N PRO A 153 9.87 -14.03 8.88
CA PRO A 153 10.47 -13.53 10.12
C PRO A 153 11.58 -12.48 9.89
N ASN A 154 12.37 -12.66 8.84
CA ASN A 154 13.56 -11.84 8.58
C ASN A 154 13.27 -10.58 7.74
N VAL A 155 12.02 -10.16 7.55
CA VAL A 155 11.71 -8.96 6.74
C VAL A 155 12.26 -7.69 7.40
N THR A 156 12.10 -7.54 8.72
CA THR A 156 12.69 -6.41 9.48
C THR A 156 14.19 -6.60 9.75
N ARG A 157 14.73 -7.82 9.57
CA ARG A 157 16.11 -8.25 9.91
C ARG A 157 16.62 -7.64 11.23
N GLY A 158 15.87 -7.87 12.31
CA GLY A 158 16.27 -7.46 13.66
C GLY A 158 16.22 -5.96 13.95
N LEU A 159 15.65 -5.15 13.06
CA LEU A 159 15.42 -3.73 13.36
C LEU A 159 14.47 -3.60 14.55
N LYS A 160 14.90 -2.88 15.58
CA LYS A 160 14.02 -2.39 16.64
C LYS A 160 13.33 -1.10 16.22
N ILE A 161 14.05 -0.18 15.58
CA ILE A 161 13.50 1.07 15.06
C ILE A 161 13.87 1.16 13.58
N TRP A 162 12.89 1.50 12.74
CA TRP A 162 13.13 1.86 11.36
C TRP A 162 13.18 3.37 11.21
N ASP A 163 14.32 3.88 10.76
CA ASP A 163 14.57 5.30 10.59
C ASP A 163 15.49 5.46 9.39
N PHE A 164 14.98 6.06 8.30
CA PHE A 164 15.75 6.30 7.09
C PHE A 164 15.51 7.74 6.63
N PRO A 165 16.56 8.52 6.30
CA PRO A 165 16.45 9.93 5.97
C PRO A 165 15.94 10.11 4.53
N PHE A 166 14.64 9.88 4.31
CA PHE A 166 13.98 10.19 3.05
C PHE A 166 13.89 11.71 2.82
N ASP A 167 13.85 12.13 1.56
CA ASP A 167 13.72 13.55 1.21
C ASP A 167 12.30 14.03 1.54
N GLU A 168 12.19 14.92 2.51
CA GLU A 168 10.90 15.45 2.97
C GLU A 168 10.14 16.21 1.88
N ASN A 169 10.82 16.67 0.83
CA ASN A 169 10.23 17.38 -0.32
C ASN A 169 9.66 16.43 -1.40
N LYS A 170 9.64 15.12 -1.16
CA LYS A 170 9.14 14.13 -2.12
C LYS A 170 8.22 13.12 -1.45
N MET A 171 7.35 12.54 -2.27
CA MET A 171 6.72 11.26 -1.96
C MET A 171 7.61 10.13 -2.46
N HIS A 172 7.94 9.21 -1.59
CA HIS A 172 8.75 8.03 -1.89
C HIS A 172 7.82 6.85 -2.18
N LEU A 173 7.76 6.50 -3.45
CA LEU A 173 7.14 5.26 -3.93
C LEU A 173 8.24 4.24 -4.17
N PHE A 174 7.89 2.96 -4.10
CA PHE A 174 8.85 1.86 -4.26
C PHE A 174 8.51 1.04 -5.49
N THR A 175 9.52 0.62 -6.24
CA THR A 175 9.34 -0.12 -7.49
C THR A 175 10.04 -1.48 -7.47
N ILE A 176 9.47 -2.43 -8.21
CA ILE A 176 10.04 -3.77 -8.42
C ILE A 176 10.49 -3.99 -9.87
N LYS A 177 10.42 -2.94 -10.69
CA LYS A 177 10.94 -2.85 -12.05
C LYS A 177 11.53 -1.45 -12.25
N LYS A 178 12.58 -1.36 -13.08
CA LYS A 178 13.18 -0.08 -13.49
C LYS A 178 12.45 0.47 -14.72
N GLY A 179 12.63 1.76 -15.00
CA GLY A 179 12.19 2.38 -16.25
C GLY A 179 10.68 2.53 -16.37
N LEU A 180 10.02 2.95 -15.29
CA LEU A 180 8.62 3.38 -15.40
C LEU A 180 8.59 4.67 -16.22
N THR A 181 7.95 4.62 -17.39
CA THR A 181 7.70 5.77 -18.25
C THR A 181 6.21 5.78 -18.58
N VAL A 182 5.54 6.88 -18.27
CA VAL A 182 4.12 7.08 -18.54
C VAL A 182 3.94 8.46 -19.13
N THR A 183 3.59 8.55 -20.41
CA THR A 183 3.53 9.81 -21.16
C THR A 183 2.11 10.29 -21.45
N SER A 184 1.10 9.44 -21.26
CA SER A 184 -0.30 9.79 -21.48
C SER A 184 -1.23 9.14 -20.46
N GLN A 185 -2.42 9.72 -20.30
CA GLN A 185 -3.49 9.13 -19.49
C GLN A 185 -3.91 7.77 -20.02
N GLN A 186 -3.98 7.62 -21.35
CA GLN A 186 -4.32 6.34 -21.98
C GLN A 186 -3.30 5.27 -21.60
N GLN A 187 -2.01 5.57 -21.63
CA GLN A 187 -0.98 4.62 -21.20
C GLN A 187 -1.13 4.23 -19.72
N ALA A 188 -1.52 5.16 -18.85
CA ALA A 188 -1.82 4.82 -17.45
C ALA A 188 -3.05 3.88 -17.34
N PHE A 189 -4.08 4.08 -18.18
CA PHE A 189 -5.21 3.15 -18.26
C PHE A 189 -4.80 1.78 -18.80
N ASP A 190 -3.94 1.73 -19.82
CA ASP A 190 -3.43 0.48 -20.38
C ASP A 190 -2.62 -0.31 -19.33
N PHE A 191 -1.91 0.38 -18.44
CA PHE A 191 -1.25 -0.26 -17.30
C PHE A 191 -2.24 -0.90 -16.32
N MET A 192 -3.36 -0.24 -16.04
CA MET A 192 -4.43 -0.77 -15.17
C MET A 192 -5.13 -1.97 -15.81
N ILE A 193 -5.47 -1.86 -17.10
CA ILE A 193 -6.16 -2.92 -17.85
C ILE A 193 -5.23 -4.11 -18.07
N GLY A 194 -3.96 -3.86 -18.41
CA GLY A 194 -2.93 -4.88 -18.61
C GLY A 194 -2.29 -5.43 -17.33
N ASN A 195 -2.70 -4.94 -16.15
CA ASN A 195 -2.12 -5.26 -14.85
C ASN A 195 -0.58 -5.17 -14.85
N HIS A 196 -0.07 -4.05 -15.36
CA HIS A 196 1.36 -3.80 -15.49
C HIS A 196 1.93 -3.22 -14.20
N VAL A 197 2.36 -4.12 -13.31
CA VAL A 197 2.94 -3.69 -12.03
C VAL A 197 4.34 -3.11 -12.19
N TYR A 198 4.53 -1.89 -11.69
CA TYR A 198 5.83 -1.23 -11.50
C TYR A 198 6.02 -0.73 -10.07
N ILE A 199 5.11 0.14 -9.62
CA ILE A 199 5.05 0.69 -8.27
C ILE A 199 4.32 -0.31 -7.37
N ILE A 200 4.87 -0.61 -6.20
CA ILE A 200 4.20 -1.47 -5.22
C ILE A 200 3.27 -0.67 -4.31
N GLY A 201 2.21 -1.32 -3.86
CA GLY A 201 1.30 -0.77 -2.84
C GLY A 201 1.80 -0.88 -1.40
N GLY A 202 2.78 -1.77 -1.16
CA GLY A 202 3.10 -2.24 0.19
C GLY A 202 3.77 -1.23 1.11
N ALA A 203 4.35 -0.16 0.55
CA ALA A 203 5.08 0.86 1.29
C ALA A 203 5.02 2.20 0.57
N ILE A 204 4.86 3.29 1.30
CA ILE A 204 4.89 4.68 0.79
C ILE A 204 5.45 5.56 1.91
N VAL A 205 6.34 6.50 1.61
CA VAL A 205 6.89 7.41 2.63
C VAL A 205 6.79 8.85 2.14
N GLY A 206 6.58 9.79 3.04
CA GLY A 206 6.64 11.21 2.75
C GLY A 206 6.48 12.04 4.01
N SER A 207 6.76 13.33 3.90
CA SER A 207 6.45 14.29 4.96
C SER A 207 4.94 14.50 5.10
N GLN A 208 4.49 15.03 6.24
CA GLN A 208 3.06 15.28 6.48
C GLN A 208 2.43 16.17 5.40
N TYR A 209 3.15 17.20 4.92
CA TYR A 209 2.63 18.11 3.89
C TYR A 209 2.62 17.47 2.51
N LYS A 210 3.62 16.64 2.17
CA LYS A 210 3.60 15.86 0.92
C LYS A 210 2.51 14.81 0.89
N TRP A 211 2.17 14.21 2.03
CA TRP A 211 0.99 13.33 2.13
C TRP A 211 -0.33 14.05 1.87
N LYS A 212 -0.47 15.32 2.31
CA LYS A 212 -1.65 16.14 1.98
C LYS A 212 -1.74 16.43 0.47
N GLU A 213 -0.62 16.77 -0.17
CA GLU A 213 -0.56 16.95 -1.63
C GLU A 213 -0.88 15.65 -2.37
N PHE A 214 -0.30 14.54 -1.93
CA PHE A 214 -0.50 13.23 -2.53
C PHE A 214 -1.93 12.72 -2.37
N TYR A 215 -2.57 12.93 -1.21
CA TYR A 215 -3.95 12.53 -1.00
C TYR A 215 -4.91 13.22 -1.97
N LYS A 216 -4.72 14.52 -2.24
CA LYS A 216 -5.51 15.25 -3.24
C LYS A 216 -5.32 14.62 -4.63
N LEU A 217 -4.07 14.35 -5.01
CA LEU A 217 -3.75 13.72 -6.29
C LEU A 217 -4.35 12.32 -6.43
N VAL A 218 -4.31 11.51 -5.37
CA VAL A 218 -4.95 10.18 -5.33
C VAL A 218 -6.45 10.28 -5.54
N LEU A 219 -7.14 11.21 -4.86
CA LEU A 219 -8.58 11.42 -5.04
C LEU A 219 -8.92 11.86 -6.47
N GLU A 220 -8.12 12.74 -7.07
CA GLU A 220 -8.29 13.15 -8.47
C GLU A 220 -8.10 11.97 -9.42
N SER A 221 -7.02 11.19 -9.25
CA SER A 221 -6.75 10.00 -10.06
C SER A 221 -7.86 8.96 -9.94
N GLN A 222 -8.37 8.70 -8.74
CA GLN A 222 -9.50 7.80 -8.51
C GLN A 222 -10.79 8.30 -9.18
N LYS A 223 -11.08 9.60 -9.14
CA LYS A 223 -12.23 10.16 -9.85
C LYS A 223 -12.10 9.97 -11.35
N ILE A 224 -10.93 10.22 -11.92
CA ILE A 224 -10.66 10.05 -13.35
C ILE A 224 -10.88 8.60 -13.77
N THR A 225 -10.32 7.62 -13.06
CA THR A 225 -10.46 6.20 -13.41
C THR A 225 -11.92 5.75 -13.31
N LEU A 226 -12.60 6.07 -12.20
CA LEU A 226 -14.00 5.70 -11.99
C LEU A 226 -14.93 6.36 -13.02
N ASN A 227 -14.66 7.60 -13.45
CA ASN A 227 -15.44 8.27 -14.50
C ASN A 227 -15.19 7.67 -15.89
N ASN A 228 -14.02 7.08 -16.13
CA ASN A 228 -13.68 6.37 -17.37
C ASN A 228 -14.03 4.87 -17.32
N ASN A 229 -14.84 4.46 -16.34
CA ASN A 229 -15.28 3.07 -16.16
C ASN A 229 -14.11 2.09 -15.99
N ILE A 230 -13.06 2.51 -15.27
CA ILE A 230 -11.86 1.70 -14.98
C ILE A 230 -11.68 1.57 -13.47
N VAL A 231 -11.42 0.35 -13.02
CA VAL A 231 -11.01 0.03 -11.64
C VAL A 231 -9.72 -0.75 -11.65
N ASP A 232 -8.90 -0.51 -10.64
CA ASP A 232 -7.68 -1.26 -10.35
C ASP A 232 -7.34 -1.11 -8.86
N ASP A 233 -6.36 -1.86 -8.37
CA ASP A 233 -5.81 -1.63 -7.04
C ASP A 233 -4.98 -0.32 -6.96
N ASP A 234 -4.31 -0.12 -5.83
CA ASP A 234 -3.55 1.09 -5.57
C ASP A 234 -2.35 1.28 -6.52
N GLN A 235 -1.82 0.21 -7.09
CA GLN A 235 -0.66 0.26 -7.99
C GLN A 235 -1.00 1.04 -9.26
N GLY A 236 -2.15 0.76 -9.87
CA GLY A 236 -2.67 1.51 -11.02
C GLY A 236 -2.92 2.98 -10.68
N ILE A 237 -3.54 3.27 -9.53
CA ILE A 237 -3.76 4.65 -9.10
C ILE A 237 -2.44 5.40 -8.90
N PHE A 238 -1.39 4.75 -8.40
CA PHE A 238 -0.07 5.38 -8.25
C PHE A 238 0.61 5.64 -9.59
N VAL A 239 0.40 4.78 -10.59
CA VAL A 239 0.83 5.04 -11.98
C VAL A 239 0.14 6.30 -12.52
N MET A 240 -1.17 6.46 -12.31
CA MET A 240 -1.90 7.67 -12.71
C MET A 240 -1.41 8.92 -11.97
N CYS A 241 -1.14 8.81 -10.67
CA CYS A 241 -0.56 9.91 -9.89
C CYS A 241 0.82 10.30 -10.45
N TYR A 242 1.66 9.32 -10.75
CA TYR A 242 2.99 9.54 -11.32
C TYR A 242 2.93 10.22 -12.68
N TYR A 243 2.01 9.79 -13.56
CA TYR A 243 1.75 10.46 -14.84
C TYR A 243 1.37 11.93 -14.64
N LYS A 244 0.41 12.22 -13.76
CA LYS A 244 -0.10 13.58 -13.54
C LYS A 244 0.93 14.52 -12.91
N ARG A 245 1.81 14.02 -12.03
CA ARG A 245 2.75 14.86 -11.28
C ARG A 245 4.04 14.11 -10.92
N SER A 246 4.78 13.65 -11.92
CA SER A 246 6.04 12.90 -11.73
C SER A 246 7.04 13.60 -10.81
N GLY A 247 7.11 14.94 -10.87
CA GLY A 247 7.96 15.77 -10.01
C GLY A 247 7.64 15.72 -8.51
N LEU A 248 6.47 15.19 -8.10
CA LEU A 248 6.14 14.95 -6.69
C LEU A 248 6.89 13.73 -6.11
N PHE A 249 7.36 12.82 -6.97
CA PHE A 249 7.77 11.48 -6.55
C PHE A 249 9.27 11.25 -6.67
N ASN A 250 9.79 10.44 -5.76
CA ASN A 250 11.04 9.71 -5.92
C ASN A 250 10.72 8.21 -6.01
N LEU A 251 11.18 7.55 -7.06
CA LEU A 251 10.95 6.11 -7.29
C LEU A 251 12.13 5.30 -6.78
N ASN A 252 11.89 4.51 -5.74
CA ASN A 252 12.90 3.76 -4.99
C ASN A 252 12.88 2.29 -5.40
N TYR A 253 13.85 1.86 -6.22
CA TYR A 253 13.89 0.49 -6.74
C TYR A 253 14.37 -0.51 -5.69
N LEU A 254 13.53 -1.53 -5.40
CA LEU A 254 13.80 -2.58 -4.40
C LEU A 254 14.55 -3.80 -4.98
N GLY A 255 14.64 -3.89 -6.31
CA GLY A 255 15.08 -5.09 -7.02
C GLY A 255 13.93 -5.81 -7.72
N ARG A 256 14.27 -6.62 -8.73
CA ARG A 256 13.29 -7.32 -9.57
C ARG A 256 12.44 -8.27 -8.73
N GLY A 257 11.13 -8.02 -8.69
CA GLY A 257 10.17 -8.82 -7.92
C GLY A 257 10.38 -8.79 -6.40
N LYS A 258 11.13 -7.81 -5.88
CA LYS A 258 11.49 -7.70 -4.46
C LYS A 258 10.46 -6.91 -3.65
N TRP A 259 9.24 -7.43 -3.58
CA TRP A 259 8.07 -6.78 -2.95
C TRP A 259 8.24 -6.43 -1.46
N PHE A 260 9.02 -7.21 -0.71
CA PHE A 260 9.11 -7.13 0.76
C PHE A 260 10.48 -6.69 1.28
N ASP A 261 11.26 -6.00 0.44
CA ASP A 261 12.65 -5.65 0.76
C ASP A 261 12.85 -4.20 1.23
N LEU A 262 11.78 -3.47 1.60
CA LEU A 262 11.84 -2.09 2.13
C LEU A 262 12.87 -1.96 3.25
N PHE A 263 12.66 -2.67 4.36
CA PHE A 263 13.53 -2.63 5.54
C PHE A 263 14.92 -3.21 5.30
N ARG A 264 15.09 -3.98 4.23
CA ARG A 264 16.41 -4.39 3.79
C ARG A 264 17.12 -3.20 3.20
N CYS A 265 16.54 -2.57 2.18
CA CYS A 265 17.22 -1.59 1.34
C CYS A 265 17.39 -0.21 2.00
N PHE A 266 16.49 0.15 2.91
CA PHE A 266 16.44 1.47 3.53
C PHE A 266 16.67 1.36 5.04
N ARG A 267 17.94 1.32 5.47
CA ARG A 267 18.37 1.28 6.89
C ARG A 267 19.20 2.51 7.24
N SER A 268 19.18 2.92 8.51
CA SER A 268 19.91 4.11 9.00
C SER A 268 21.44 4.04 8.83
N ASN A 269 22.03 2.84 8.74
CA ASN A 269 23.47 2.73 8.45
C ASN A 269 23.73 3.15 6.99
N THR A 270 24.19 4.38 6.81
CA THR A 270 24.47 5.02 5.51
C THR A 270 25.44 4.22 4.66
N LEU A 271 26.41 3.52 5.24
CA LEU A 271 27.34 2.66 4.51
C LEU A 271 26.63 1.41 3.97
N GLY A 272 25.82 0.75 4.82
CA GLY A 272 25.01 -0.41 4.43
C GLY A 272 23.94 -0.09 3.40
N ALA A 273 23.27 1.05 3.53
CA ALA A 273 22.26 1.52 2.57
C ALA A 273 22.90 1.89 1.22
N LYS A 274 24.04 2.59 1.20
CA LYS A 274 24.79 2.90 -0.02
C LYS A 274 25.30 1.63 -0.72
N MET A 275 25.88 0.69 0.01
CA MET A 275 26.31 -0.60 -0.55
C MET A 275 25.14 -1.42 -1.09
N GLN A 276 23.98 -1.38 -0.42
CA GLN A 276 22.78 -2.07 -0.89
C GLN A 276 22.19 -1.43 -2.15
N ALA A 277 22.11 -0.10 -2.19
CA ALA A 277 21.69 0.64 -3.38
C ALA A 277 22.62 0.34 -4.56
N LEU A 278 23.94 0.31 -4.33
CA LEU A 278 24.95 -0.07 -5.32
C LEU A 278 24.74 -1.52 -5.80
N ARG A 279 24.50 -2.47 -4.88
CA ARG A 279 24.25 -3.87 -5.24
C ARG A 279 22.97 -4.06 -6.05
N ILE A 280 21.91 -3.33 -5.73
CA ILE A 280 20.65 -3.33 -6.49
C ILE A 280 20.82 -2.65 -7.86
N PHE A 281 21.65 -1.61 -7.92
CA PHE A 281 22.00 -0.94 -9.16
C PHE A 281 22.79 -1.87 -10.10
N LEU A 282 23.79 -2.56 -9.56
CA LEU A 282 24.70 -3.49 -10.26
C LEU A 282 24.07 -4.84 -10.59
N SER A 283 23.05 -5.29 -9.87
CA SER A 283 22.32 -6.51 -10.23
C SER A 283 21.47 -6.27 -11.48
N ARG A 284 22.12 -6.28 -12.65
CA ARG A 284 21.48 -6.41 -13.96
C ARG A 284 20.87 -7.81 -14.03
N LYS A 285 19.59 -7.94 -13.66
CA LYS A 285 18.66 -8.98 -14.12
C LYS A 285 17.24 -8.68 -13.65
#